data_AF-A0A0F9H953-F1
#
_entry.id   AF-A0A0F9H953-F1
#
_cell.length_a   1.000
_cell.length_b   1.000
_cell.length_c   1.000
_cell.angle_alpha   90.00
_cell.angle_beta   90.00
_cell.angle_gamma   90.00
#
_symmetry.space_group_name_H-M   'P 1'
#
loop_
_entity.id
_entity.type
_entity.pdbx_description
1 polymer ?
#
loop_
_entity_poly.entity_id
_entity_poly.type
_entity_poly.pdbx_seq_one_letter_code
_entity_poly.pdbx_strand_id
1 'polypeptide(L)'
;MVRATRSTEPESPDFIKKWVTWGASPRACQNLVLGAKSAAILDGRNEVQQADVIEVAHPVLGHRILPNFAAEAERVTTQKIVDDLLEHVG
;
A
#
# COMPACT_ATOMS: atom_id res chain seq x y z
N MET A 1 -3.79 -6.15 -2.33
CA MET A 1 -3.05 -4.97 -1.82
C MET A 1 -3.83 -4.13 -0.79
N VAL A 2 -4.77 -3.23 -1.16
CA VAL A 2 -5.38 -2.27 -0.19
C VAL A 2 -6.02 -2.92 1.02
N ARG A 3 -6.84 -3.97 0.83
CA ARG A 3 -7.50 -4.68 1.94
C ARG A 3 -6.50 -5.26 2.94
N ALA A 4 -5.36 -5.75 2.44
CA ALA A 4 -4.31 -6.34 3.26
C ALA A 4 -3.66 -5.35 4.23
N THR A 5 -3.83 -4.02 4.05
CA THR A 5 -3.34 -2.99 4.98
C THR A 5 -4.18 -2.85 6.27
N ARG A 6 -5.33 -3.52 6.38
CA ARG A 6 -6.26 -3.35 7.51
C ARG A 6 -6.05 -4.44 8.56
N SER A 7 -5.49 -4.06 9.71
CA SER A 7 -5.15 -4.99 10.81
C SER A 7 -6.33 -5.81 11.37
N THR A 8 -7.57 -5.39 11.13
CA THR A 8 -8.78 -6.14 11.56
C THR A 8 -9.19 -7.26 10.61
N GLU A 9 -8.61 -7.33 9.41
CA GLU A 9 -8.96 -8.36 8.42
C GLU A 9 -8.25 -9.68 8.78
N PRO A 10 -8.95 -10.84 8.76
CA PRO A 10 -8.34 -12.13 9.05
C PRO A 10 -7.15 -12.45 8.13
N GLU A 11 -7.29 -12.10 6.85
CA GLU A 11 -6.31 -12.34 5.78
C GLU A 11 -5.16 -11.32 5.78
N SER A 12 -5.13 -10.36 6.70
CA SER A 12 -4.03 -9.38 6.72
C SER A 12 -2.72 -10.03 7.19
N PRO A 13 -1.58 -9.64 6.58
CA PRO A 13 -0.28 -10.13 6.98
C PRO A 13 0.02 -9.84 8.45
N ASP A 14 0.83 -10.70 9.08
CA ASP A 14 1.16 -10.58 10.50
C ASP A 14 1.84 -9.24 10.83
N PHE A 15 2.70 -8.75 9.94
CA PHE A 15 3.36 -7.46 10.14
C PHE A 15 2.37 -6.28 10.10
N ILE A 16 1.30 -6.37 9.31
CA ILE A 16 0.22 -5.36 9.32
C ILE A 16 -0.54 -5.42 10.65
N LYS A 17 -0.89 -6.61 11.12
CA LYS A 17 -1.55 -6.79 12.42
C LYS A 17 -0.67 -6.29 13.56
N LYS A 18 0.65 -6.48 13.45
CA LYS A 18 1.64 -6.06 14.45
C LYS A 18 1.87 -4.55 14.47
N TRP A 19 1.96 -3.90 13.31
CA TRP A 19 2.48 -2.52 13.19
C TRP A 19 1.44 -1.48 12.80
N VAL A 20 0.24 -1.86 12.33
CA VAL A 20 -0.74 -0.91 11.78
C VAL A 20 -1.97 -0.76 12.66
N THR A 21 -2.26 0.47 13.10
CA THR A 21 -3.50 0.81 13.80
C THR A 21 -4.66 0.94 12.82
N TRP A 22 -4.46 1.73 11.75
CA TRP A 22 -5.47 1.94 10.71
C TRP A 22 -4.88 1.78 9.31
N GLY A 23 -5.49 0.89 8.54
CA GLY A 23 -5.17 0.64 7.15
C GLY A 23 -5.87 1.59 6.18
N ALA A 24 -5.51 1.45 4.90
CA ALA A 24 -6.03 2.29 3.84
C ALA A 24 -7.52 2.02 3.53
N SER A 25 -8.25 3.11 3.26
CA SER A 25 -9.67 3.07 2.90
C SER A 25 -9.89 2.68 1.43
N PRO A 26 -11.14 2.41 0.99
CA PRO A 26 -11.44 2.12 -0.41
C PRO A 26 -10.99 3.22 -1.39
N ARG A 27 -10.79 4.46 -0.90
CA ARG A 27 -10.25 5.56 -1.71
C ARG A 27 -8.81 5.32 -2.16
N ALA A 28 -8.01 4.58 -1.39
CA ALA A 28 -6.68 4.19 -1.84
C ALA A 28 -6.76 3.30 -3.10
N CYS A 29 -7.71 2.37 -3.16
CA CYS A 29 -7.91 1.51 -4.34
C CYS A 29 -8.22 2.33 -5.59
N GLN A 30 -9.12 3.31 -5.47
CA GLN A 30 -9.46 4.22 -6.57
C GLN A 30 -8.24 5.02 -7.06
N ASN A 31 -7.43 5.53 -6.13
CA ASN A 31 -6.23 6.30 -6.47
C ASN A 31 -5.11 5.43 -7.06
N LEU A 32 -4.96 4.17 -6.64
CA LEU A 32 -4.04 3.23 -7.27
C LEU A 32 -4.43 2.98 -8.73
N VAL A 33 -5.72 2.75 -9.01
CA VAL A 33 -6.19 2.54 -10.38
C VAL A 33 -6.01 3.79 -11.23
N LEU A 34 -6.33 4.97 -10.69
CA LEU A 34 -6.16 6.23 -11.41
C LEU A 34 -4.67 6.51 -11.68
N GLY A 35 -3.83 6.37 -10.66
CA GLY A 35 -2.38 6.55 -10.76
C GLY A 35 -1.75 5.58 -11.75
N ALA A 36 -2.11 4.30 -11.72
CA ALA A 36 -1.57 3.30 -12.63
C ALA A 36 -1.96 3.58 -14.10
N LYS A 37 -3.19 4.07 -14.34
CA LYS A 37 -3.59 4.54 -15.68
C LYS A 37 -2.78 5.75 -16.12
N SER A 38 -2.56 6.70 -15.23
CA SER A 38 -1.73 7.87 -15.53
C SER A 38 -0.29 7.47 -15.84
N ALA A 39 0.31 6.56 -15.07
CA ALA A 39 1.65 6.02 -15.31
C ALA A 39 1.75 5.34 -16.68
N ALA A 40 0.82 4.43 -17.00
CA ALA A 40 0.79 3.74 -18.29
C ALA A 40 0.71 4.72 -19.48
N ILE A 41 -0.16 5.73 -19.41
CA ILE A 41 -0.32 6.73 -20.47
C ILE A 41 0.94 7.59 -20.63
N LEU A 42 1.58 7.98 -19.51
CA LEU A 42 2.85 8.74 -19.55
C LEU A 42 3.99 7.92 -20.17
N ASP A 43 3.92 6.61 -20.06
CA ASP A 43 4.84 5.64 -20.69
C ASP A 43 4.42 5.26 -22.14
N GLY A 44 3.40 5.93 -22.70
CA GLY A 44 2.94 5.70 -24.07
C GLY A 44 2.14 4.40 -24.27
N ARG A 45 1.78 3.71 -23.19
CA ARG A 45 0.97 2.47 -23.22
C ARG A 45 -0.51 2.78 -23.00
N ASN A 46 -1.37 2.02 -23.70
CA ASN A 46 -2.83 2.11 -23.55
C ASN A 46 -3.39 1.02 -22.61
N GLU A 47 -2.52 0.26 -21.96
CA GLU A 47 -2.86 -0.83 -21.06
C GLU A 47 -2.07 -0.71 -19.76
N VAL A 48 -2.78 -0.94 -18.65
CA VAL A 48 -2.20 -0.93 -17.31
C VAL A 48 -1.59 -2.29 -17.02
N GLN A 49 -0.36 -2.30 -16.53
CA GLN A 49 0.37 -3.46 -16.06
C GLN A 49 0.48 -3.43 -14.53
N GLN A 50 0.87 -4.56 -13.95
CA GLN A 50 1.10 -4.66 -12.51
C GLN A 50 2.18 -3.67 -12.02
N ALA A 51 3.22 -3.46 -12.83
CA ALA A 51 4.31 -2.52 -12.53
C ALA A 51 3.80 -1.09 -12.30
N ASP A 52 2.80 -0.64 -13.07
CA ASP A 52 2.20 0.69 -12.92
C ASP A 52 1.51 0.87 -11.56
N VAL A 53 0.92 -0.21 -11.03
CA VAL A 53 0.26 -0.22 -9.71
C VAL A 53 1.30 -0.17 -8.59
N ILE A 54 2.41 -0.89 -8.77
CA ILE A 54 3.55 -0.91 -7.83
C ILE A 54 4.21 0.47 -7.78
N GLU A 55 4.43 1.10 -8.94
CA GLU A 55 5.06 2.42 -9.07
C GLU A 55 4.32 3.50 -8.24
N VAL A 56 2.98 3.49 -8.30
CA VAL A 56 2.16 4.47 -7.58
C VAL A 56 1.81 4.06 -6.14
N ALA A 57 2.29 2.92 -5.66
CA ALA A 57 1.89 2.40 -4.35
C ALA A 57 2.34 3.29 -3.19
N HIS A 58 3.61 3.73 -3.18
CA HIS A 58 4.13 4.62 -2.15
C HIS A 58 3.38 5.95 -2.04
N PRO A 59 3.24 6.74 -3.11
CA PRO A 59 2.55 8.02 -3.01
C PRO A 59 1.08 7.86 -2.63
N VAL A 60 0.43 6.75 -3.01
CA VAL A 60 -0.98 6.51 -2.65
C VAL A 60 -1.15 6.00 -1.22
N LEU A 61 -0.31 5.08 -0.75
CA LEU A 61 -0.47 4.40 0.54
C LEU A 61 0.28 5.07 1.70
N GLY A 62 1.37 5.79 1.44
CA GLY A 62 2.32 6.25 2.46
C GLY A 62 1.74 7.13 3.57
N HIS A 63 0.70 7.92 3.26
CA HIS A 63 -0.01 8.76 4.23
C HIS A 63 -1.39 8.20 4.62
N ARG A 64 -1.71 6.96 4.19
CA ARG A 64 -3.01 6.29 4.40
C ARG A 64 -2.91 5.09 5.32
N ILE A 65 -1.72 4.79 5.81
CA ILE A 65 -1.44 3.77 6.81
C ILE A 65 -0.97 4.51 8.05
N LEU A 66 -1.64 4.24 9.19
CA LEU A 66 -1.22 4.77 10.48
C LEU A 66 -0.49 3.67 11.26
N PRO A 67 0.85 3.80 11.44
CA PRO A 67 1.60 2.91 12.32
C PRO A 67 1.15 3.03 13.77
N ASN A 68 1.37 1.99 14.56
CA ASN A 68 1.11 1.97 15.99
C ASN A 68 2.39 2.20 16.82
N PHE A 69 2.24 2.23 18.15
CA PHE A 69 3.37 2.45 19.05
C PHE A 69 4.45 1.36 18.97
N ALA A 70 4.08 0.10 18.67
CA ALA A 70 5.05 -0.97 18.49
C ALA A 70 5.92 -0.73 17.25
N ALA A 71 5.32 -0.25 16.15
CA ALA A 71 6.05 0.16 14.96
C ALA A 71 7.03 1.30 15.26
N GLU A 72 6.61 2.30 16.05
CA GLU A 72 7.47 3.41 16.47
C GLU A 72 8.64 2.93 17.33
N ALA A 73 8.37 2.07 18.33
CA ALA A 73 9.40 1.48 19.19
C ALA A 73 10.43 0.65 18.40
N GLU A 74 9.99 -0.05 17.36
CA GLU A 74 10.83 -0.84 16.46
C GLU A 74 11.44 -0.01 15.30
N ARG A 75 11.17 1.30 15.24
CA ARG A 75 11.60 2.22 14.17
C ARG A 75 11.15 1.79 12.77
N VAL A 76 9.97 1.17 12.69
CA VAL A 76 9.33 0.77 11.43
C VAL A 76 8.60 1.97 10.84
N THR A 77 9.02 2.39 9.65
CA THR A 77 8.42 3.52 8.93
C THR A 77 7.26 3.05 8.06
N THR A 78 6.34 3.97 7.72
CA THR A 78 5.28 3.64 6.74
C THR A 78 5.84 3.24 5.39
N GLN A 79 6.99 3.79 4.99
CA GLN A 79 7.71 3.39 3.78
C GLN A 79 8.03 1.89 3.83
N LYS A 80 8.66 1.43 4.92
CA LYS A 80 8.96 0.02 5.13
C LYS A 80 7.71 -0.86 5.12
N ILE A 81 6.62 -0.41 5.75
CA ILE A 81 5.36 -1.18 5.74
C ILE A 81 4.83 -1.34 4.30
N VAL A 82 4.95 -0.30 3.47
CA VAL A 82 4.54 -0.36 2.06
C VAL A 82 5.47 -1.27 1.27
N ASP A 83 6.78 -1.21 1.50
CA ASP A 83 7.76 -2.12 0.88
C ASP A 83 7.43 -3.59 1.20
N ASP A 84 7.30 -3.92 2.49
CA ASP A 84 6.97 -5.27 2.97
C ASP A 84 5.59 -5.74 2.42
N LEU A 85 4.65 -4.80 2.21
CA LEU A 85 3.35 -5.10 1.59
C LEU A 85 3.49 -5.42 0.10
N LEU A 86 4.31 -4.67 -0.63
CA LEU A 86 4.56 -4.90 -2.05
C LEU A 86 5.27 -6.25 -2.27
N GLU A 87 6.21 -6.62 -1.41
CA GLU A 87 6.85 -7.95 -1.45
C GLU A 87 5.87 -9.08 -1.13
N HIS A 88 4.90 -8.86 -0.25
CA HIS A 88 3.94 -9.90 0.14
C HIS A 88 2.84 -10.15 -0.90
N VAL A 89 2.40 -9.11 -1.62
CA VAL A 89 1.23 -9.20 -2.54
C VAL A 89 1.57 -8.99 -4.02
N GLY A 90 2.78 -8.53 -4.33
CA GLY A 90 3.30 -8.32 -5.69
C GLY A 90 3.85 -9.61 -6.27
#